data_AF-A0A0B1RTX7-F1
#
_entry.id   AF-A0A0B1RTX7-F1
#
_cell.length_a   1.000
_cell.length_b   1.000
_cell.length_c   1.000
_cell.angle_alpha   90.00
_cell.angle_beta   90.00
_cell.angle_gamma   90.00
#
_symmetry.space_group_name_H-M   'P 1'
#
loop_
_entity.id
_entity.type
_entity.pdbx_description
1 polymer ?
#
loop_
_entity_poly.entity_id
_entity_poly.type
_entity_poly.pdbx_seq_one_letter_code
_entity_poly.pdbx_strand_id
1 'polypeptide(L)' 'MLKEEGGKRIRYREYPWGVVEVENMAHNDFIPLRDMVVRTNLIDMIDVTRSVHYENFRLRQ' A
#
# COMPACT_ATOMS: atom_id res chain seq x y z
N MET A 1 2.29 14.06 -4.44
CA MET A 1 3.39 15.01 -4.16
C MET A 1 3.72 14.96 -2.67
N LEU A 2 4.90 15.45 -2.26
CA LEU A 2 5.31 15.54 -0.85
C LEU A 2 5.21 17.01 -0.40
N LYS A 3 4.50 17.29 0.70
CA LYS A 3 4.40 18.63 1.30
C LYS A 3 5.08 18.58 2.65
N GLU A 4 5.75 19.67 3.01
CA GLU A 4 6.27 19.83 4.37
C GLU A 4 5.27 20.64 5.18
N GLU A 5 4.74 20.05 6.24
CA GLU A 5 3.77 20.68 7.13
C GLU A 5 4.21 20.44 8.58
N GLY A 6 4.45 21.51 9.33
CA GLY A 6 4.93 21.43 10.71
C GLY A 6 6.25 20.64 10.90
N GLY A 7 7.12 20.60 9.88
CA GLY A 7 8.37 19.84 9.89
C GLY A 7 8.23 18.34 9.57
N LYS A 8 7.04 17.88 9.20
CA LYS A 8 6.80 16.51 8.72
C LYS A 8 6.54 16.52 7.21
N ARG A 9 7.12 15.55 6.51
CA ARG A 9 6.83 15.32 5.09
C ARG A 9 5.58 14.47 4.94
N ILE A 10 4.52 15.04 4.41
CA ILE A 10 3.22 14.41 4.20
C ILE A 10 3.02 14.11 2.71
N ARG A 11 2.48 12.93 2.41
CA ARG A 11 2.08 12.54 1.05
C ARG A 11 0.66 13.01 0.78
N TYR A 12 0.47 13.74 -0.31
CA TYR A 12 -0.84 14.27 -0.70
C TYR A 12 -1.06 14.22 -2.21
N ARG A 13 -2.32 14.33 -2.61
CA ARG A 13 -2.78 14.59 -3.97
C ARG A 13 -3.52 15.92 -3.98
N GLU A 14 -3.11 16.81 -4.87
CA GLU A 14 -3.72 18.13 -5.02
C GLU A 14 -4.59 18.15 -6.27
N TYR A 15 -5.78 18.71 -6.11
CA TYR A 15 -6.75 18.93 -7.16
C TYR A 15 -7.20 20.40 -7.11
N PRO A 16 -7.72 20.97 -8.22
CA PRO A 16 -8.23 22.35 -8.22
C PRO A 16 -9.33 22.63 -7.18
N TRP A 17 -10.02 21.58 -6.69
CA TRP A 17 -11.09 21.67 -5.70
C TRP A 17 -10.70 21.22 -4.29
N GLY A 18 -9.42 20.88 -4.05
CA GLY A 18 -8.96 20.52 -2.71
C GLY A 18 -7.77 19.58 -2.67
N VAL A 19 -7.35 19.24 -1.46
CA VAL A 19 -6.19 18.40 -1.19
C VAL A 19 -6.63 17.13 -0.47
N VAL A 20 -6.12 15.99 -0.95
CA VAL A 20 -6.33 14.67 -0.36
C VAL A 20 -5.03 14.20 0.24
N GLU A 21 -4.95 14.19 1.56
CA GLU A 21 -3.85 13.58 2.31
C GLU A 21 -3.92 12.05 2.24
N VAL A 22 -2.82 11.42 1.83
CA VAL A 22 -2.75 9.96 1.66
C VAL A 22 -2.70 9.25 3.01
N GLU A 23 -2.07 9.86 4.02
CA GLU A 23 -1.94 9.28 5.36
C GLU A 23 -3.07 9.72 6.31
N ASN A 24 -4.20 10.14 5.77
CA ASN A 24 -5.38 10.53 6.54
C ASN A 24 -6.51 9.53 6.30
N MET A 25 -6.92 8.83 7.36
CA MET A 25 -7.98 7.80 7.30
C MET A 25 -9.35 8.37 6.91
N ALA A 26 -9.60 9.66 7.12
CA ALA A 26 -10.85 10.30 6.69
C ALA A 26 -10.94 10.45 5.16
N HIS A 27 -9.79 10.42 4.48
CA HIS A 27 -9.72 10.60 3.03
C HIS A 27 -9.65 9.28 2.27
N ASN A 28 -9.00 8.26 2.85
CA ASN A 28 -8.79 6.98 2.19
C ASN A 28 -8.25 5.89 3.15
N ASP A 29 -8.32 4.65 2.70
CA ASP A 29 -7.92 3.46 3.46
C ASP A 29 -6.46 3.05 3.28
N PHE A 30 -5.57 3.96 2.86
CA PHE A 30 -4.16 3.61 2.62
C PHE A 30 -3.45 3.11 3.88
N ILE A 31 -3.74 3.67 5.05
CA ILE A 31 -3.12 3.23 6.30
C ILE A 31 -3.45 1.76 6.61
N PRO A 32 -4.74 1.35 6.72
CA PRO A 32 -5.06 -0.05 6.99
C PRO A 32 -4.59 -0.98 5.87
N LEU A 33 -4.67 -0.56 4.60
CA LEU A 33 -4.18 -1.36 3.48
C LEU A 33 -2.66 -1.61 3.56
N ARG A 34 -1.87 -0.56 3.80
CA ARG A 34 -0.41 -0.67 3.96
C ARG A 34 -0.07 -1.60 5.11
N ASP A 35 -0.76 -1.45 6.24
CA ASP A 35 -0.49 -2.24 7.43
C ASP A 35 -0.86 -3.72 7.18
N MET A 36 -2.00 -3.98 6.52
CA MET A 36 -2.41 -5.31 6.10
C MET A 36 -1.39 -5.97 5.17
N VAL A 37 -0.97 -5.27 4.11
CA VAL A 37 -0.08 -5.83 3.07
C VAL A 37 1.35 -5.99 3.60
N VAL A 38 1.91 -4.94 4.21
CA VAL A 38 3.35 -4.89 4.51
C VAL A 38 3.67 -5.37 5.91
N ARG A 39 2.83 -5.08 6.91
CA ARG A 39 3.14 -5.44 8.31
C ARG A 39 2.64 -6.82 8.70
N THR A 40 1.42 -7.18 8.31
CA THR A 40 0.80 -8.42 8.81
C THR A 40 0.89 -9.57 7.82
N ASN A 41 0.61 -9.37 6.54
CA ASN A 41 0.44 -10.48 5.58
C ASN A 41 1.61 -10.66 4.60
N LEU A 42 2.70 -9.89 4.72
CA LEU A 42 3.77 -9.89 3.71
C LEU A 42 4.37 -11.28 3.49
N ILE A 43 4.65 -11.99 4.58
CA ILE A 43 5.25 -13.33 4.54
C ILE A 43 4.29 -14.33 3.92
N ASP A 44 3.03 -14.35 4.36
CA ASP A 44 2.01 -15.24 3.81
C ASP A 44 1.80 -15.02 2.31
N MET A 45 1.79 -13.78 1.84
CA MET A 45 1.68 -13.47 0.41
C MET A 45 2.89 -13.99 -0.38
N ILE A 46 4.11 -13.90 0.17
CA ILE A 46 5.31 -14.47 -0.45
C ILE A 46 5.18 -16.00 -0.54
N ASP A 47 4.74 -16.64 0.54
CA ASP A 47 4.61 -18.09 0.62
C ASP A 47 3.54 -18.63 -0.32
N VAL A 48 2.38 -17.97 -0.44
CA VAL A 48 1.34 -18.32 -1.42
C VAL A 48 1.86 -18.14 -2.84
N THR A 49 2.58 -17.04 -3.11
CA THR A 49 3.15 -16.80 -4.44
C THR A 49 4.13 -17.90 -4.83
N ARG A 50 4.97 -18.34 -3.88
CA ARG A 50 5.94 -19.42 -4.11
C ARG A 50 5.27 -20.79 -4.24
N SER A 51 4.43 -21.17 -3.30
CA SER A 51 3.90 -22.53 -3.18
C SER A 51 2.73 -22.82 -4.11
N VAL A 52 1.98 -21.79 -4.51
CA VAL A 52 0.79 -21.94 -5.36
C VAL A 52 1.05 -21.36 -6.73
N HIS A 53 1.33 -20.06 -6.85
CA HIS A 53 1.39 -19.41 -8.16
C HIS A 53 2.59 -19.88 -8.98
N TYR A 54 3.78 -19.91 -8.38
CA TYR A 54 4.98 -20.38 -9.05
C TYR A 54 4.94 -21.89 -9.34
N GLU A 55 4.50 -22.71 -8.39
CA GLU A 55 4.36 -24.16 -8.62
C GLU A 55 3.36 -24.48 -9.73
N ASN A 56 2.19 -23.82 -9.75
CA ASN A 56 1.22 -23.98 -10.83
C ASN A 56 1.77 -23.57 -12.19
N PHE A 57 2.58 -22.50 -12.24
CA PHE A 57 3.26 -22.09 -13.46
C PHE A 57 4.29 -23.14 -13.89
N ARG A 58 5.11 -23.63 -12.96
CA ARG A 58 6.16 -24.62 -13.22
C ARG A 58 5.60 -25.95 -13.73
N LEU A 59 4.48 -26.42 -13.18
CA LEU A 59 3.82 -27.66 -13.61
C LEU A 59 3.14 -27.58 -14.98
N ARG A 60 2.86 -26.37 -15.47
CA ARG A 60 2.25 -26.14 -16.78
C ARG A 60 3.29 -26.01 -17.91
N GLN A 61 4.57 -26.02 -17.58
CA GLN A 61 5.69 -25.98 -18.52
C GLN A 61 6.27 -27.37 -18.72
#